data_AF-A0A8S3EB48-F1
#
_entry.id   AF-A0A8S3EB48-F1
#
_cell.length_a   1.000
_cell.length_b   1.000
_cell.length_c   1.000
_cell.angle_alpha   90.00
_cell.angle_beta   90.00
_cell.angle_gamma   90.00
#
_symmetry.space_group_name_H-M   'P 1'
#
loop_
_entity.id
_entity.type
_entity.pdbx_description
1 polymer ?
#
loop_
_entity_poly.entity_id
_entity_poly.type
_entity_poly.pdbx_seq_one_letter_code
_entity_poly.pdbx_strand_id
1 'polypeptide(L)'
;FQGPTLHLTQQLIIDRFGVSAFESINDYRLSAWLGQQEELHRIVVYQCDKQLTPWTKRSLRQADCILIVGIGWKEAVKGSVEKEIERIAVRAQKELILLHRMGSLKPKGTAEWLKERNWCTFHHHVRCPQRVFQNINLECLNDYTDLLEPDPDPTTDFARMARFLTGTAIGLVLGGGGARGIAHVGMIQAMHEAGIPIDLIGGTSIGAFMGALWADELNVKGYVDRATHWCKVISCFHSIDVLLKLD
;
A
#
# COMPACT_ATOMS: atom_id res chain seq x y z
N PHE A 1 -21.07 -0.50 2.55
CA PHE A 1 -20.23 0.60 2.04
C PHE A 1 -19.63 0.20 0.68
N GLN A 2 -20.43 0.30 -0.39
CA GLN A 2 -20.04 -0.04 -1.76
C GLN A 2 -20.28 1.21 -2.62
N GLY A 3 -19.23 1.73 -3.24
CA GLY A 3 -19.27 2.85 -4.17
C GLY A 3 -17.99 2.81 -5.03
N PRO A 4 -18.04 3.23 -6.29
CA PRO A 4 -16.88 3.16 -7.19
C PRO A 4 -15.76 4.12 -6.76
N THR A 5 -14.56 3.87 -7.25
CA THR A 5 -13.42 4.80 -7.16
C THR A 5 -13.44 5.74 -8.34
N LEU A 6 -13.35 7.05 -8.10
CA LEU A 6 -13.20 8.06 -9.15
C LEU A 6 -11.75 8.50 -9.24
N HIS A 7 -11.23 8.60 -10.47
CA HIS A 7 -9.92 9.18 -10.74
C HIS A 7 -10.08 10.54 -11.42
N LEU A 8 -9.46 11.58 -10.86
CA LEU A 8 -9.51 12.95 -11.38
C LEU A 8 -8.12 13.47 -11.70
N THR A 9 -7.99 14.07 -12.89
CA THR A 9 -6.77 14.71 -13.40
C THR A 9 -7.07 16.15 -13.80
N GLN A 10 -6.04 16.98 -13.97
CA GLN A 10 -6.22 18.35 -14.47
C GLN A 10 -6.97 18.37 -15.81
N GLN A 11 -6.64 17.45 -16.71
CA GLN A 11 -7.25 17.38 -18.04
C GLN A 11 -8.76 17.10 -17.95
N LEU A 12 -9.19 16.13 -17.12
CA LEU A 12 -10.61 15.83 -16.93
C LEU A 12 -11.41 17.02 -16.40
N ILE A 13 -10.80 17.84 -15.54
CA ILE A 13 -11.44 19.06 -15.04
C ILE A 13 -11.54 20.11 -16.14
N ILE A 14 -10.49 20.30 -16.95
CA ILE A 14 -10.51 21.24 -18.08
C ILE A 14 -11.55 20.80 -19.11
N ASP A 15 -11.63 19.51 -19.45
CA ASP A 15 -12.60 19.00 -20.41
C ASP A 15 -14.04 19.23 -19.95
N ARG A 16 -14.28 19.19 -18.63
CA ARG A 16 -15.61 19.38 -18.03
C ARG A 16 -16.01 20.84 -17.82
N PHE A 17 -15.09 21.68 -17.35
CA PHE A 17 -15.37 23.04 -16.91
C PHE A 17 -14.78 24.12 -17.81
N GLY A 18 -13.98 23.73 -18.81
CA GLY A 18 -13.22 24.62 -19.67
C GLY A 18 -11.86 25.03 -19.08
N VAL A 19 -11.06 25.72 -19.89
CA VAL A 19 -9.71 26.19 -19.49
C VAL A 19 -9.71 27.15 -18.30
N SER A 20 -10.82 27.86 -18.06
CA SER A 20 -11.01 28.78 -16.94
C SER A 20 -11.48 28.09 -15.66
N ALA A 21 -11.52 26.76 -15.61
CA ALA A 21 -11.98 25.98 -14.44
C ALA A 21 -11.29 26.37 -13.13
N PHE A 22 -10.03 26.81 -13.20
CA PHE A 22 -9.21 27.14 -12.04
C PHE A 22 -9.13 28.63 -11.72
N GLU A 23 -9.85 29.48 -12.46
CA GLU A 23 -9.99 30.90 -12.13
C GLU A 23 -10.84 31.09 -10.88
N SER A 24 -10.55 32.14 -10.10
CA SER A 24 -11.23 32.42 -8.83
C SER A 24 -12.75 32.55 -8.97
N ILE A 25 -13.24 33.02 -10.11
CA ILE A 25 -14.68 33.17 -10.38
C ILE A 25 -15.41 31.82 -10.43
N ASN A 26 -14.71 30.73 -10.80
CA ASN A 26 -15.27 29.39 -10.92
C ASN A 26 -15.03 28.51 -9.68
N ASP A 27 -14.37 29.05 -8.66
CA ASP A 27 -13.92 28.31 -7.48
C ASP A 27 -15.08 27.64 -6.72
N TYR A 28 -16.19 28.37 -6.55
CA TYR A 28 -17.39 27.83 -5.91
C TYR A 28 -17.98 26.65 -6.70
N ARG A 29 -18.12 26.80 -8.02
CA ARG A 29 -18.71 25.79 -8.89
C ARG A 29 -17.86 24.51 -8.91
N LEU A 30 -16.54 24.65 -9.02
CA LEU A 30 -15.62 23.51 -8.99
C LEU A 30 -15.65 22.82 -7.61
N SER A 31 -15.61 23.58 -6.52
CA SER A 31 -15.63 23.02 -5.16
C SER A 31 -16.94 22.29 -4.86
N ALA A 32 -18.10 22.86 -5.25
CA ALA A 32 -19.40 22.21 -5.09
C ALA A 32 -19.47 20.89 -5.87
N TRP A 33 -18.94 20.86 -7.10
CA TRP A 33 -18.93 19.64 -7.89
C TRP A 33 -17.98 18.58 -7.33
N LEU A 34 -16.80 18.96 -6.84
CA LEU A 34 -15.88 18.03 -6.17
C LEU A 34 -16.52 17.43 -4.92
N GLY A 35 -17.18 18.24 -4.09
CA GLY A 35 -17.93 17.74 -2.92
C GLY A 35 -19.02 16.75 -3.32
N GLN A 36 -19.73 16.99 -4.43
CA GLN A 36 -20.68 16.02 -4.96
C GLN A 36 -20.00 14.71 -5.39
N GLN A 37 -18.81 14.78 -6.00
CA GLN A 37 -18.09 13.56 -6.38
C GLN A 37 -17.65 12.77 -5.15
N GLU A 38 -17.22 13.43 -4.09
CA GLU A 38 -16.85 12.82 -2.81
C GLU A 38 -18.05 12.18 -2.09
N GLU A 39 -19.26 12.70 -2.28
CA GLU A 39 -20.48 12.09 -1.77
C GLU A 39 -20.90 10.84 -2.56
N LEU A 40 -20.72 10.86 -3.89
CA LEU A 40 -21.13 9.78 -4.79
C LEU A 40 -20.14 8.59 -4.83
N HIS A 41 -18.87 8.84 -4.53
CA HIS A 41 -17.81 7.84 -4.67
C HIS A 41 -17.24 7.47 -3.32
N ARG A 42 -16.86 6.20 -3.17
CA ARG A 42 -16.22 5.75 -1.93
C ARG A 42 -14.82 6.34 -1.78
N ILE A 43 -14.12 6.49 -2.90
CA ILE A 43 -12.75 7.01 -2.97
C ILE A 43 -12.68 7.94 -4.18
N VAL A 44 -12.13 9.13 -3.99
CA VAL A 44 -11.77 10.06 -5.07
C VAL A 44 -10.26 10.23 -5.07
N VAL A 45 -9.62 9.79 -6.15
CA VAL A 45 -8.18 9.89 -6.34
C VAL A 45 -7.86 11.14 -7.15
N TYR A 46 -7.23 12.11 -6.50
CA TYR A 46 -6.72 13.32 -7.14
C TYR A 46 -5.29 13.11 -7.66
N GLN A 47 -5.11 12.96 -8.97
CA GLN A 47 -3.77 12.89 -9.56
C GLN A 47 -3.18 14.29 -9.73
N CYS A 48 -2.13 14.58 -8.97
CA CYS A 48 -1.42 15.85 -9.04
C CYS A 48 -0.44 15.93 -10.22
N ASP A 49 -0.19 17.14 -10.70
CA ASP A 49 0.84 17.40 -11.69
C ASP A 49 2.24 17.41 -11.05
N LYS A 50 3.28 17.29 -11.89
CA LYS A 50 4.69 17.40 -11.45
C LYS A 50 5.04 18.78 -10.86
N GLN A 51 4.25 19.79 -11.18
CA GLN A 51 4.42 21.16 -10.73
C GLN A 51 3.23 21.60 -9.87
N LEU A 52 3.41 22.70 -9.14
CA LEU A 52 2.38 23.26 -8.27
C LEU A 52 1.35 24.09 -9.07
N THR A 53 0.64 23.42 -9.97
CA THR A 53 -0.47 23.98 -10.78
C THR A 53 -1.66 24.37 -9.90
N PRO A 54 -2.60 25.20 -10.40
CA PRO A 54 -3.85 25.47 -9.67
C PRO A 54 -4.62 24.20 -9.29
N TRP A 55 -4.61 23.18 -10.17
CA TRP A 55 -5.15 21.85 -9.87
C TRP A 55 -4.43 21.19 -8.70
N THR A 56 -3.10 21.05 -8.77
CA THR A 56 -2.31 20.46 -7.67
C THR A 56 -2.56 21.19 -6.34
N LYS A 57 -2.57 22.54 -6.34
CA LYS A 57 -2.86 23.32 -5.12
C LYS A 57 -4.25 23.02 -4.55
N ARG A 58 -5.25 22.86 -5.42
CA ARG A 58 -6.62 22.50 -5.01
C ARG A 58 -6.66 21.10 -4.44
N SER A 59 -6.12 20.11 -5.17
CA SER A 59 -6.06 18.71 -4.76
C SER A 59 -5.42 18.56 -3.38
N LEU A 60 -4.30 19.26 -3.14
CA LEU A 60 -3.62 19.24 -1.84
C LEU A 60 -4.47 19.82 -0.70
N ARG A 61 -5.31 20.83 -0.97
CA ARG A 61 -6.19 21.43 0.05
C ARG A 61 -7.44 20.60 0.33
N GLN A 62 -7.95 19.93 -0.70
CA GLN A 62 -9.17 19.13 -0.63
C GLN A 62 -8.92 17.75 -0.02
N ALA A 63 -7.75 17.17 -0.28
CA ALA A 63 -7.41 15.84 0.15
C ALA A 63 -7.49 15.67 1.68
N ASP A 64 -8.00 14.53 2.10
CA ASP A 64 -7.92 13.98 3.45
C ASP A 64 -6.60 13.22 3.65
N CYS A 65 -6.08 12.56 2.62
CA CYS A 65 -4.80 11.88 2.58
C CYS A 65 -3.97 12.25 1.33
N ILE A 66 -2.69 12.58 1.54
CA ILE A 66 -1.72 12.89 0.49
C ILE A 66 -0.71 11.76 0.40
N LEU A 67 -0.65 11.13 -0.77
CA LEU A 67 0.29 10.06 -1.08
C LEU A 67 1.53 10.62 -1.79
N ILE A 68 2.70 10.39 -1.20
CA ILE A 68 3.99 10.79 -1.78
C ILE A 68 4.65 9.53 -2.30
N VAL A 69 4.77 9.44 -3.62
CA VAL A 69 5.28 8.23 -4.27
C VAL A 69 6.76 8.42 -4.63
N GLY A 70 7.61 7.60 -4.01
CA GLY A 70 9.04 7.53 -4.25
C GLY A 70 9.47 6.19 -4.83
N ILE A 71 10.58 6.17 -5.54
CA ILE A 71 11.24 4.92 -5.97
C ILE A 71 12.30 4.59 -4.93
N GLY A 72 12.11 3.48 -4.19
CA GLY A 72 12.87 3.22 -2.96
C GLY A 72 14.38 3.04 -3.15
N TRP A 73 14.84 2.65 -4.35
CA TRP A 73 16.26 2.52 -4.67
C TRP A 73 16.88 3.77 -5.32
N LYS A 74 16.11 4.85 -5.51
CA LYS A 74 16.63 6.15 -5.94
C LYS A 74 16.97 7.01 -4.73
N GLU A 75 17.76 8.05 -4.98
CA GLU A 75 18.07 9.07 -3.99
C GLU A 75 16.80 9.78 -3.50
N ALA A 76 16.72 10.02 -2.18
CA ALA A 76 15.54 10.52 -1.48
C ALA A 76 15.31 12.04 -1.63
N VAL A 77 15.58 12.61 -2.81
CA VAL A 77 15.52 14.05 -3.07
C VAL A 77 14.07 14.56 -2.98
N LYS A 78 13.84 15.65 -2.23
CA LYS A 78 12.53 16.31 -2.17
C LYS A 78 12.22 17.05 -3.46
N GLY A 79 11.04 16.77 -4.03
CA GLY A 79 10.51 17.51 -5.18
C GLY A 79 10.13 18.95 -4.83
N SER A 80 9.88 19.79 -5.84
CA SER A 80 9.41 21.17 -5.63
C SER A 80 8.04 21.21 -4.97
N VAL A 81 7.09 20.39 -5.44
CA VAL A 81 5.74 20.27 -4.83
C VAL A 81 5.84 19.78 -3.39
N GLU A 82 6.72 18.83 -3.11
CA GLU A 82 6.91 18.29 -1.76
C GLU A 82 7.43 19.34 -0.77
N LYS A 83 8.40 20.16 -1.18
CA LYS A 83 8.88 21.30 -0.38
C LYS A 83 7.77 22.29 -0.05
N GLU A 84 6.80 22.44 -0.96
CA GLU A 84 5.65 23.31 -0.74
C GLU A 84 4.62 22.64 0.18
N ILE A 85 4.38 21.33 0.09
CA ILE A 85 3.52 20.58 1.03
C ILE A 85 4.06 20.67 2.46
N GLU A 86 5.39 20.61 2.63
CA GLU A 86 6.03 20.77 3.94
C GLU A 86 5.86 22.18 4.51
N ARG A 87 5.83 23.21 3.65
CA ARG A 87 5.62 24.61 4.05
C ARG A 87 4.16 24.95 4.33
N ILE A 88 3.24 24.42 3.53
CA ILE A 88 1.82 24.69 3.64
C ILE A 88 1.26 23.81 4.76
N ALA A 89 0.65 24.43 5.76
CA ALA A 89 -0.06 23.72 6.82
C ALA A 89 -1.34 23.07 6.27
N VAL A 90 -1.18 21.95 5.56
CA VAL A 90 -2.29 21.12 5.11
C VAL A 90 -2.63 20.13 6.23
N ARG A 91 -3.91 20.10 6.63
CA ARG A 91 -4.40 19.17 7.67
C ARG A 91 -4.40 17.71 7.24
N ALA A 92 -4.37 17.44 5.94
CA ALA A 92 -4.35 16.11 5.35
C ALA A 92 -3.25 15.22 5.96
N GLN A 93 -3.58 13.95 6.15
CA GLN A 93 -2.60 12.91 6.50
C GLN A 93 -1.62 12.76 5.34
N LYS A 94 -0.34 12.51 5.65
CA LYS A 94 0.72 12.43 4.66
C LYS A 94 1.39 11.07 4.75
N GLU A 95 1.35 10.32 3.67
CA GLU A 95 1.87 8.95 3.63
C GLU A 95 2.92 8.81 2.52
N LEU A 96 4.04 8.20 2.87
CA LEU A 96 5.12 7.93 1.94
C LEU A 96 4.95 6.52 1.36
N ILE A 97 4.91 6.39 0.04
CA ILE A 97 4.89 5.10 -0.66
C ILE A 97 6.24 4.92 -1.35
N LEU A 98 6.97 3.88 -0.97
CA LEU A 98 8.23 3.50 -1.60
C LEU A 98 8.02 2.28 -2.50
N LEU A 99 8.21 2.50 -3.80
CA LEU A 99 8.10 1.46 -4.81
C LEU A 99 9.40 0.65 -4.92
N HIS A 100 9.25 -0.67 -5.00
CA HIS A 100 10.32 -1.66 -5.12
C HIS A 100 10.06 -2.58 -6.33
N ARG A 101 11.11 -3.17 -6.89
CA ARG A 101 10.93 -4.18 -7.96
C ARG A 101 10.45 -5.49 -7.33
N MET A 102 9.69 -6.29 -8.06
CA MET A 102 9.23 -7.62 -7.59
C MET A 102 10.37 -8.54 -7.11
N GLY A 103 11.59 -8.42 -7.67
CA GLY A 103 12.75 -9.21 -7.25
C GLY A 103 13.50 -8.68 -6.01
N SER A 104 13.06 -7.56 -5.42
CA SER A 104 13.70 -7.00 -4.23
C SER A 104 13.32 -7.83 -3.00
N LEU A 105 14.30 -8.48 -2.37
CA LEU A 105 14.08 -9.32 -1.18
C LEU A 105 13.67 -8.52 0.05
N LYS A 106 14.27 -7.34 0.26
CA LYS A 106 14.03 -6.48 1.43
C LYS A 106 14.03 -5.00 1.01
N PRO A 107 13.23 -4.15 1.68
CA PRO A 107 13.30 -2.71 1.47
C PRO A 107 14.68 -2.18 1.87
N LYS A 108 15.15 -1.16 1.14
CA LYS A 108 16.44 -0.47 1.37
C LYS A 108 16.24 1.04 1.25
N GLY A 109 17.12 1.80 1.89
CA GLY A 109 17.12 3.27 1.81
C GLY A 109 16.01 3.95 2.64
N THR A 110 15.26 3.18 3.45
CA THR A 110 14.09 3.72 4.17
C THR A 110 14.49 4.85 5.13
N ALA A 111 15.64 4.72 5.81
CA ALA A 111 16.08 5.73 6.78
C ALA A 111 16.35 7.09 6.11
N GLU A 112 16.97 7.10 4.94
CA GLU A 112 17.25 8.30 4.16
C GLU A 112 15.96 8.97 3.68
N TRP A 113 15.00 8.17 3.21
CA TRP A 113 13.68 8.65 2.80
C TRP A 113 12.90 9.28 3.98
N LEU A 114 12.95 8.67 5.16
CA LEU A 114 12.24 9.13 6.36
C LEU A 114 12.92 10.33 7.03
N LYS A 115 14.25 10.43 6.99
CA LYS A 115 15.00 11.55 7.57
C LYS A 115 14.51 12.90 7.04
N GLU A 116 14.28 12.96 5.74
CA GLU A 116 13.80 14.16 5.04
C GLU A 116 12.28 14.37 5.22
N ARG A 117 11.53 13.33 5.62
CA ARG A 117 10.06 13.30 5.63
C ARG A 117 9.50 12.92 6.99
N ASN A 118 10.11 13.43 8.06
CA ASN A 118 9.70 13.17 9.44
C ASN A 118 8.26 13.65 9.77
N TRP A 119 7.65 14.44 8.88
CA TRP A 119 6.27 14.91 8.92
C TRP A 119 5.26 13.94 8.27
N CYS A 120 5.72 12.87 7.61
CA CYS A 120 4.84 11.79 7.16
C CYS A 120 4.42 10.92 8.34
N THR A 121 3.14 10.56 8.38
CA THR A 121 2.56 9.76 9.47
C THR A 121 2.88 8.28 9.31
N PHE A 122 2.79 7.78 8.09
CA PHE A 122 3.07 6.38 7.74
C PHE A 122 3.94 6.28 6.49
N HIS A 123 4.61 5.13 6.36
CA HIS A 123 5.28 4.77 5.12
C HIS A 123 4.94 3.32 4.72
N HIS A 124 4.78 3.10 3.42
CA HIS A 124 4.43 1.83 2.83
C HIS A 124 5.51 1.40 1.85
N HIS A 125 5.78 0.09 1.82
CA HIS A 125 6.65 -0.52 0.84
C HIS A 125 5.80 -1.36 -0.11
N VAL A 126 5.90 -1.06 -1.41
CA VAL A 126 5.11 -1.71 -2.45
C VAL A 126 6.03 -2.28 -3.50
N ARG A 127 6.06 -3.61 -3.64
CA ARG A 127 6.67 -4.29 -4.78
C ARG A 127 5.71 -4.22 -5.95
N CYS A 128 6.24 -3.83 -7.11
CA CYS A 128 5.42 -3.73 -8.30
C CYS A 128 6.14 -4.24 -9.57
N PRO A 129 5.38 -4.64 -10.60
CA PRO A 129 5.94 -5.17 -11.84
C PRO A 129 6.77 -4.12 -12.59
N GLN A 130 7.71 -4.58 -13.43
CA GLN A 130 8.63 -3.70 -14.15
C GLN A 130 7.93 -2.62 -15.01
N ARG A 131 6.71 -2.90 -15.50
CA ARG A 131 5.88 -1.96 -16.27
C ARG A 131 5.63 -0.64 -15.54
N VAL A 132 5.54 -0.65 -14.20
CA VAL A 132 5.32 0.57 -13.39
C VAL A 132 6.50 1.54 -13.48
N PHE A 133 7.69 1.05 -13.85
CA PHE A 133 8.91 1.86 -13.97
C PHE A 133 9.26 2.24 -15.40
N GLN A 134 8.46 1.85 -16.39
CA GLN A 134 8.67 2.18 -17.79
C GLN A 134 7.97 3.50 -18.13
N ASN A 135 8.57 4.31 -19.00
CA ASN A 135 7.89 5.46 -19.59
C ASN A 135 6.84 4.94 -20.58
N ILE A 136 5.64 4.68 -20.08
CA ILE A 136 4.50 4.33 -20.91
C ILE A 136 3.98 5.61 -21.56
N ASN A 137 3.66 5.55 -22.85
CA ASN A 137 2.98 6.65 -23.53
C ASN A 137 1.60 6.87 -22.86
N LEU A 138 1.34 8.08 -22.37
CA LEU A 138 0.10 8.45 -21.69
C LEU A 138 -1.14 8.32 -22.59
N GLU A 139 -0.97 8.24 -23.91
CA GLU A 139 -2.08 7.93 -24.83
C GLU A 139 -2.57 6.49 -24.70
N CYS A 140 -1.71 5.55 -24.27
CA CYS A 140 -2.09 4.17 -23.99
C CYS A 140 -2.74 4.00 -22.60
N LEU A 141 -2.96 5.09 -21.85
CA LEU A 141 -3.42 5.01 -20.46
C LEU A 141 -4.93 4.79 -20.33
N ASN A 142 -5.71 5.17 -21.34
CA ASN A 142 -7.16 4.93 -21.39
C ASN A 142 -7.48 3.42 -21.40
N ASP A 143 -6.54 2.59 -21.88
CA ASP A 143 -6.66 1.13 -21.93
C ASP A 143 -6.38 0.45 -20.57
N TYR A 144 -5.89 1.16 -19.54
CA TYR A 144 -5.65 0.51 -18.24
C TYR A 144 -6.92 0.11 -17.52
N THR A 145 -8.05 0.75 -17.83
CA THR A 145 -9.36 0.35 -17.31
C THR A 145 -9.68 -1.09 -17.71
N ASP A 146 -9.25 -1.51 -18.90
CA ASP A 146 -9.42 -2.87 -19.43
C ASP A 146 -8.36 -3.85 -18.88
N LEU A 147 -7.28 -3.34 -18.29
CA LEU A 147 -6.23 -4.10 -17.61
C LEU A 147 -6.46 -4.23 -16.09
N LEU A 148 -7.49 -3.58 -15.55
CA LEU A 148 -7.91 -3.82 -14.18
C LEU A 148 -8.54 -5.21 -14.12
N GLU A 149 -7.82 -6.15 -13.49
CA GLU A 149 -8.35 -7.47 -13.23
C GLU A 149 -9.66 -7.31 -12.44
N PRO A 150 -10.77 -7.94 -12.90
CA PRO A 150 -12.08 -7.78 -12.25
C PRO A 150 -12.07 -8.33 -10.82
N ASP A 151 -11.13 -9.22 -10.50
CA ASP A 151 -10.89 -9.73 -9.16
C ASP A 151 -9.38 -9.63 -8.84
N PRO A 152 -8.91 -8.50 -8.28
CA PRO A 152 -7.50 -8.29 -8.02
C PRO A 152 -7.03 -9.24 -6.91
N ASP A 153 -5.91 -9.92 -7.11
CA ASP A 153 -5.32 -10.79 -6.10
C ASP A 153 -5.14 -10.03 -4.76
N PRO A 154 -5.84 -10.45 -3.69
CA PRO A 154 -5.85 -9.74 -2.42
C PRO A 154 -4.48 -9.79 -1.74
N THR A 155 -3.58 -10.68 -2.14
CA THR A 155 -2.24 -10.82 -1.56
C THR A 155 -1.23 -9.82 -2.10
N THR A 156 -1.57 -9.07 -3.15
CA THR A 156 -0.65 -8.08 -3.75
C THR A 156 -0.35 -6.91 -2.80
N ASP A 157 0.85 -6.34 -2.92
CA ASP A 157 1.24 -5.19 -2.10
C ASP A 157 0.36 -3.95 -2.37
N PHE A 158 -0.17 -3.80 -3.59
CA PHE A 158 -1.15 -2.75 -3.91
C PHE A 158 -2.49 -2.99 -3.22
N ALA A 159 -3.00 -4.22 -3.20
CA ALA A 159 -4.22 -4.56 -2.48
C ALA A 159 -4.06 -4.34 -0.96
N ARG A 160 -2.91 -4.72 -0.39
CA ARG A 160 -2.55 -4.41 1.00
C ARG A 160 -2.58 -2.90 1.26
N MET A 161 -1.89 -2.12 0.44
CA MET A 161 -1.87 -0.66 0.56
C MET A 161 -3.28 -0.06 0.48
N ALA A 162 -4.10 -0.51 -0.48
CA ALA A 162 -5.49 -0.06 -0.60
C ALA A 162 -6.31 -0.39 0.66
N ARG A 163 -6.12 -1.56 1.27
CA ARG A 163 -6.78 -1.91 2.54
C ARG A 163 -6.32 -1.03 3.70
N PHE A 164 -5.04 -0.67 3.78
CA PHE A 164 -4.57 0.32 4.78
C PHE A 164 -5.24 1.68 4.59
N LEU A 165 -5.22 2.21 3.36
CA LEU A 165 -5.79 3.52 3.03
C LEU A 165 -7.30 3.57 3.25
N THR A 166 -8.00 2.46 3.08
CA THR A 166 -9.47 2.38 3.25
C THR A 166 -9.91 1.90 4.63
N GLY A 167 -8.97 1.66 5.55
CA GLY A 167 -9.26 1.18 6.90
C GLY A 167 -9.82 -0.25 6.96
N THR A 168 -9.56 -1.07 5.95
CA THR A 168 -9.99 -2.48 5.89
C THR A 168 -8.82 -3.46 5.98
N ALA A 169 -7.66 -3.02 6.47
CA ALA A 169 -6.49 -3.87 6.67
C ALA A 169 -6.73 -4.92 7.77
N ILE A 170 -6.23 -6.14 7.57
CA ILE A 170 -6.40 -7.26 8.48
C ILE A 170 -5.09 -7.51 9.24
N GLY A 171 -5.14 -7.42 10.56
CA GLY A 171 -4.03 -7.77 11.46
C GLY A 171 -4.19 -9.14 12.08
N LEU A 172 -3.14 -9.97 12.03
CA LEU A 172 -3.07 -11.28 12.67
C LEU A 172 -2.17 -11.22 13.92
N VAL A 173 -2.69 -11.67 15.07
CA VAL A 173 -1.93 -11.73 16.33
C VAL A 173 -1.77 -13.18 16.78
N LEU A 174 -0.53 -13.65 16.88
CA LEU A 174 -0.18 -15.02 17.20
C LEU A 174 0.22 -15.19 18.67
N GLY A 175 -0.52 -16.02 19.40
CA GLY A 175 -0.25 -16.34 20.79
C GLY A 175 1.05 -17.15 21.01
N GLY A 176 1.56 -17.12 22.24
CA GLY A 176 2.63 -18.01 22.69
C GLY A 176 2.14 -19.43 22.97
N GLY A 177 3.06 -20.37 23.24
CA GLY A 177 2.68 -21.77 23.51
C GLY A 177 3.79 -22.82 23.36
N GLY A 178 5.05 -22.40 23.21
CA GLY A 178 6.19 -23.31 23.02
C GLY A 178 6.06 -24.15 21.75
N ALA A 179 6.43 -25.43 21.81
CA ALA A 179 6.40 -26.34 20.65
C ALA A 179 5.01 -26.48 19.98
N ARG A 180 3.92 -26.26 20.73
CA ARG A 180 2.55 -26.29 20.18
C ARG A 180 2.27 -25.13 19.21
N GLY A 181 3.12 -24.11 19.18
CA GLY A 181 3.03 -22.99 18.25
C GLY A 181 3.21 -23.36 16.78
N ILE A 182 3.58 -24.61 16.45
CA ILE A 182 3.57 -25.12 15.07
C ILE A 182 2.17 -25.06 14.44
N ALA A 183 1.10 -25.08 15.25
CA ALA A 183 -0.28 -24.91 14.77
C ALA A 183 -0.50 -23.59 14.01
N HIS A 184 0.31 -22.55 14.28
CA HIS A 184 0.25 -21.28 13.54
C HIS A 184 0.53 -21.44 12.04
N VAL A 185 1.31 -22.45 11.65
CA VAL A 185 1.60 -22.74 10.24
C VAL A 185 0.33 -23.12 9.50
N GLY A 186 -0.43 -24.09 10.06
CA GLY A 186 -1.71 -24.51 9.49
C GLY A 186 -2.76 -23.40 9.49
N MET A 187 -2.78 -22.55 10.53
CA MET A 187 -3.68 -21.39 10.58
C MET A 187 -3.40 -20.39 9.45
N ILE A 188 -2.14 -19.99 9.27
CA ILE A 188 -1.74 -19.05 8.21
C ILE A 188 -2.02 -19.64 6.83
N GLN A 189 -1.76 -20.94 6.65
CA GLN A 189 -2.06 -21.62 5.40
C GLN A 189 -3.57 -21.65 5.12
N ALA A 190 -4.40 -21.99 6.11
CA ALA A 190 -5.85 -21.95 5.97
C ALA A 190 -6.38 -20.54 5.65
N MET A 191 -5.81 -19.49 6.25
CA MET A 191 -6.15 -18.10 5.90
C MET A 191 -5.82 -17.78 4.44
N HIS A 192 -4.65 -18.21 3.96
CA HIS A 192 -4.24 -18.02 2.57
C HIS A 192 -5.16 -18.76 1.60
N GLU A 193 -5.49 -20.03 1.87
CA GLU A 193 -6.40 -20.84 1.06
C GLU A 193 -7.82 -20.28 1.04
N ALA A 194 -8.26 -19.65 2.14
CA ALA A 194 -9.52 -18.93 2.22
C ALA A 194 -9.51 -17.55 1.54
N GLY A 195 -8.38 -17.11 0.99
CA GLY A 195 -8.22 -15.79 0.37
C GLY A 195 -8.25 -14.63 1.38
N ILE A 196 -7.99 -14.89 2.66
CA ILE A 196 -7.97 -13.88 3.72
C ILE A 196 -6.55 -13.29 3.83
N PRO A 197 -6.34 -12.02 3.45
CA PRO A 197 -5.01 -11.41 3.52
C PRO A 197 -4.55 -11.16 4.95
N ILE A 198 -3.24 -11.20 5.17
CA ILE A 198 -2.57 -10.81 6.41
C ILE A 198 -1.75 -9.56 6.13
N ASP A 199 -2.28 -8.39 6.50
CA ASP A 199 -1.68 -7.08 6.21
C ASP A 199 -0.72 -6.62 7.31
N LEU A 200 -1.01 -7.01 8.56
CA LEU A 200 -0.12 -6.87 9.71
C LEU A 200 -0.01 -8.21 10.43
N ILE A 201 1.16 -8.50 10.97
CA ILE A 201 1.36 -9.66 11.81
C ILE A 201 2.16 -9.31 13.05
N GLY A 202 1.74 -9.84 14.18
CA GLY A 202 2.44 -9.72 15.45
C GLY A 202 2.27 -10.98 16.29
N GLY A 203 3.03 -11.10 17.37
CA GLY A 203 2.88 -12.24 18.26
C GLY A 203 3.80 -12.20 19.47
N THR A 204 3.70 -13.23 20.30
CA THR A 204 4.51 -13.37 21.52
C THR A 204 5.24 -14.72 21.54
N SER A 205 6.53 -14.72 21.93
CA SER A 205 7.36 -15.94 21.99
C SER A 205 7.36 -16.68 20.64
N ILE A 206 6.89 -17.94 20.59
CA ILE A 206 6.77 -18.71 19.35
C ILE A 206 5.87 -18.03 18.31
N GLY A 207 4.83 -17.31 18.73
CA GLY A 207 3.99 -16.53 17.83
C GLY A 207 4.75 -15.37 17.18
N ALA A 208 5.66 -14.72 17.93
CA ALA A 208 6.53 -13.66 17.38
C ALA A 208 7.50 -14.24 16.34
N PHE A 209 8.06 -15.42 16.62
CA PHE A 209 8.93 -16.12 15.68
C PHE A 209 8.18 -16.49 14.39
N MET A 210 7.00 -17.11 14.49
CA MET A 210 6.19 -17.45 13.32
C MET A 210 5.75 -16.21 12.53
N GLY A 211 5.40 -15.13 13.22
CA GLY A 211 5.05 -13.86 12.58
C GLY A 211 6.23 -13.22 11.85
N ALA A 212 7.41 -13.22 12.45
CA ALA A 212 8.64 -12.74 11.81
C ALA A 212 9.00 -13.60 10.59
N LEU A 213 8.81 -14.92 10.68
CA LEU A 213 9.06 -15.82 9.57
C LEU A 213 8.11 -15.56 8.40
N TRP A 214 6.82 -15.34 8.67
CA TRP A 214 5.85 -14.95 7.64
C TRP A 214 6.23 -13.62 6.97
N ALA A 215 6.67 -12.63 7.75
CA ALA A 215 7.06 -11.33 7.22
C ALA A 215 8.35 -11.35 6.37
N ASP A 216 9.24 -12.32 6.60
CA ASP A 216 10.50 -12.48 5.87
C ASP A 216 10.32 -13.26 4.56
N GLU A 217 9.27 -14.08 4.46
CA GLU A 217 9.01 -14.94 3.30
C GLU A 217 8.14 -14.28 2.23
N LEU A 218 8.43 -14.61 0.97
CA LEU A 218 7.74 -14.03 -0.18
C LEU A 218 6.45 -14.78 -0.55
N ASN A 219 6.32 -16.03 -0.09
CA ASN A 219 5.18 -16.89 -0.41
C ASN A 219 4.94 -17.90 0.72
N VAL A 220 3.73 -18.47 0.73
CA VAL A 220 3.29 -19.41 1.78
C VAL A 220 4.13 -20.68 1.79
N LYS A 221 4.56 -21.16 0.62
CA LYS A 221 5.41 -22.35 0.52
C LYS A 221 6.74 -22.17 1.25
N GLY A 222 7.45 -21.07 1.00
CA GLY A 222 8.71 -20.75 1.67
C GLY A 222 8.55 -20.59 3.18
N TYR A 223 7.42 -20.00 3.60
CA TYR A 223 7.04 -19.93 5.01
C TYR A 223 6.87 -21.34 5.63
N VAL A 224 6.09 -22.21 5.01
CA VAL A 224 5.83 -23.58 5.49
C VAL A 224 7.12 -24.40 5.54
N ASP A 225 7.95 -24.34 4.49
CA ASP A 225 9.22 -25.06 4.37
C ASP A 225 10.17 -24.66 5.51
N ARG A 226 10.34 -23.35 5.74
CA ARG A 226 11.21 -22.85 6.82
C ARG A 226 10.66 -23.12 8.21
N ALA A 227 9.35 -23.00 8.41
CA ALA A 227 8.73 -23.29 9.69
C ALA A 227 8.92 -24.76 10.06
N THR A 228 8.70 -25.65 9.08
CA THR A 228 8.89 -27.11 9.24
C THR A 228 10.35 -27.46 9.50
N HIS A 229 11.29 -26.82 8.79
CA HIS A 229 12.71 -27.01 9.03
C HIS A 229 13.11 -26.62 10.46
N TRP A 230 12.67 -25.46 10.92
CA TRP A 230 12.92 -25.00 12.29
C TRP A 230 12.35 -25.97 13.34
N CYS A 231 11.13 -26.49 13.12
CA CYS A 231 10.53 -27.49 14.00
C CYS A 231 11.38 -28.76 14.08
N LYS A 232 11.88 -29.28 12.96
CA LYS A 232 12.76 -30.47 12.94
C LYS A 232 14.06 -30.23 13.73
N VAL A 233 14.65 -29.04 13.60
CA VAL A 233 15.87 -28.69 14.35
C VAL A 233 15.62 -28.68 15.85
N ILE A 234 14.50 -28.13 16.31
CA ILE A 234 14.17 -28.07 17.74
C ILE A 234 13.72 -29.42 18.30
N SER A 235 12.98 -30.21 17.53
CA SER A 235 12.63 -31.59 17.91
C SER A 235 13.87 -32.48 18.03
N CYS A 236 14.95 -32.21 17.28
CA CYS A 236 16.25 -32.86 17.53
C CYS A 236 16.88 -32.48 18.88
N PHE A 237 16.50 -31.35 19.49
CA PHE A 237 16.90 -30.97 20.85
C PHE A 237 15.90 -31.37 21.95
N HIS A 238 14.70 -31.84 21.56
CA HIS A 238 13.66 -32.37 22.45
C HIS A 238 12.86 -33.43 21.70
N SER A 239 13.16 -34.71 21.95
CA SER A 239 12.49 -35.87 21.35
C SER A 239 10.95 -35.78 21.43
N ILE A 240 10.32 -35.19 20.41
CA ILE A 240 8.86 -35.19 20.20
C ILE A 240 8.60 -35.30 18.69
N ASP A 241 8.54 -36.55 18.22
CA ASP A 241 8.01 -36.96 16.91
C ASP A 241 6.51 -37.25 17.05
N VAL A 242 5.62 -36.26 16.87
CA VAL A 242 4.17 -36.56 16.80
C VAL A 242 3.36 -35.74 15.77
N LEU A 243 3.82 -34.60 15.23
CA LEU A 243 2.88 -33.66 14.58
C LEU A 243 3.04 -33.40 13.07
N LEU A 244 3.84 -34.17 12.32
CA LEU A 244 3.99 -34.00 10.86
C LEU A 244 3.33 -35.10 10.02
N LYS A 245 2.26 -35.72 10.51
CA LYS A 245 1.39 -36.60 9.71
C LYS A 245 -0.04 -36.10 9.76
N LEU A 246 -0.32 -35.05 8.99
CA LEU A 246 -1.62 -34.86 8.38
C LEU A 246 -1.35 -34.70 6.88
N ASP A 247 -1.89 -35.68 6.16
CA ASP A 247 -1.76 -36.06 4.74
C ASP A 247 -0.47 -36.77 4.31
#